data_AF-A0A1Q3CBH7-F1
#
_entry.id   AF-A0A1Q3CBH7-F1
#
_cell.length_a   1.000
_cell.length_b   1.000
_cell.length_c   1.000
_cell.angle_alpha   90.00
_cell.angle_beta   90.00
_cell.angle_gamma   90.00
#
_symmetry.space_group_name_H-M   'P 1'
#
loop_
_entity.id
_entity.type
_entity.pdbx_description
1 polymer ?
#
loop_
_entity_poly.entity_id
_entity_poly.type
_entity_poly.pdbx_seq_one_letter_code
_entity_poly.pdbx_strand_id
1 'polypeptide(L)'
;VVQGRDESLRDYLTRFNRELLTVKDLEPFFAMAALNSGLRNNSAFTFSLLKKPVEDMTNLLRRAEKYVNAEEEMAAMQQKTPWSGYQEERGEHSRNAPGKKEKRHERSDLTKDDLRHKLSRMGDSPKGGAPIPSYNDFSPFLDT
;
A
#
# COMPACT_ATOMS: atom_id res chain seq x y z
N VAL A 1 1.17 -5.89 28.40
CA VAL A 1 1.39 -4.77 27.45
C VAL A 1 0.70 -5.14 26.15
N VAL A 2 0.02 -4.19 25.49
CA VAL A 2 -0.60 -4.40 24.18
C VAL A 2 -0.16 -3.26 23.27
N GLN A 3 0.07 -3.60 21.99
CA GLN A 3 0.42 -2.66 20.95
C GLN A 3 -0.74 -1.71 20.68
N GLY A 4 -0.47 -0.41 20.75
CA GLY A 4 -1.45 0.62 20.48
C GLY A 4 -1.91 0.65 19.02
N ARG A 5 -3.07 1.27 18.78
CA ARG A 5 -3.64 1.41 17.43
C ARG A 5 -2.68 2.07 16.44
N ASP A 6 -1.98 3.11 16.88
CA ASP A 6 -1.08 3.93 16.06
C ASP A 6 0.39 3.79 16.52
N GLU A 7 0.66 2.80 17.37
CA GLU A 7 2.00 2.52 17.86
C GLU A 7 2.80 1.72 16.83
N SER A 8 4.06 2.14 16.59
CA SER A 8 4.99 1.40 15.75
C SER A 8 5.37 0.06 16.36
N LEU A 9 5.87 -0.87 15.55
CA LEU A 9 6.38 -2.14 16.09
C LEU A 9 7.55 -1.91 17.06
N ARG A 10 8.42 -0.94 16.76
CA ARG A 10 9.59 -0.60 17.58
C ARG A 10 9.24 -0.11 18.97
N ASP A 11 8.27 0.81 19.06
CA ASP A 11 7.85 1.39 20.34
C ASP A 11 7.20 0.33 21.22
N TYR A 12 6.36 -0.52 20.62
CA TYR A 12 5.75 -1.64 21.32
C TYR A 12 6.80 -2.58 21.91
N LEU A 13 7.77 -3.01 21.09
CA LEU A 13 8.85 -3.90 21.54
C LEU A 13 9.68 -3.28 22.66
N THR A 14 9.92 -1.97 22.59
CA THR A 14 10.66 -1.23 23.62
C THR A 14 9.90 -1.22 24.95
N ARG A 15 8.58 -0.94 24.92
CA ARG A 15 7.72 -1.01 26.11
C ARG A 15 7.62 -2.43 26.65
N PHE A 16 7.44 -3.41 25.77
CA PHE A 16 7.39 -4.82 26.13
C PHE A 16 8.67 -5.27 26.84
N ASN A 17 9.84 -4.93 26.30
CA ASN A 17 11.14 -5.26 26.91
C ASN A 17 11.31 -4.61 28.28
N ARG A 18 10.86 -3.36 28.46
CA ARG A 18 10.91 -2.71 29.78
C ARG A 18 10.09 -3.46 30.82
N GLU A 19 8.90 -3.94 30.45
CA GLU A 19 8.06 -4.73 31.34
C GLU A 19 8.63 -6.14 31.56
N LEU A 20 9.20 -6.78 30.54
CA LEU A 20 9.87 -8.08 30.67
C LEU A 20 10.97 -8.07 31.73
N LEU A 21 11.75 -7.00 31.82
CA LEU A 21 12.83 -6.87 32.82
C LEU A 21 12.31 -6.77 34.26
N THR A 22 11.03 -6.45 34.46
CA THR A 22 10.43 -6.41 35.80
C THR A 22 9.99 -7.79 36.29
N VAL A 23 9.81 -8.75 35.38
CA VAL A 23 9.37 -10.11 35.68
C VAL A 23 10.60 -10.99 35.92
N LYS A 24 10.78 -11.46 37.15
CA LYS A 24 11.85 -12.40 37.49
C LYS A 24 11.52 -13.80 36.96
N ASP A 25 12.55 -14.51 36.51
CA ASP A 25 12.50 -15.93 36.13
C ASP A 25 11.45 -16.27 35.05
N LEU A 26 11.25 -15.38 34.09
CA LEU A 26 10.30 -15.60 33.00
C LEU A 26 10.89 -16.52 31.93
N GLU A 27 10.26 -17.67 31.72
CA GLU A 27 10.65 -18.58 30.64
C GLU A 27 10.43 -17.93 29.25
N PRO A 28 11.36 -18.11 28.30
CA PRO A 28 11.29 -17.51 26.96
C PRO A 28 9.99 -17.83 26.20
N PHE A 29 9.42 -19.01 26.41
CA PHE A 29 8.16 -19.42 25.81
C PHE A 29 6.99 -18.51 26.24
N PHE A 30 6.89 -18.19 27.53
CA PHE A 30 5.84 -17.29 28.03
C PHE A 30 6.06 -15.86 27.57
N ALA A 31 7.32 -15.39 27.50
CA ALA A 31 7.64 -14.10 26.91
C ALA A 31 7.19 -14.02 25.44
N MET A 32 7.45 -15.06 24.67
CA MET A 32 7.04 -15.14 23.26
C MET A 32 5.51 -15.14 23.11
N ALA A 33 4.81 -15.94 23.91
CA ALA A 33 3.35 -15.99 23.90
C ALA A 33 2.73 -14.64 24.28
N ALA A 34 3.26 -14.01 25.34
CA ALA A 34 2.83 -12.68 25.77
C ALA A 34 3.07 -11.63 24.69
N LEU A 35 4.25 -11.63 24.05
CA LEU A 35 4.57 -10.74 22.94
C LEU A 35 3.56 -10.89 21.81
N ASN A 36 3.33 -12.12 21.34
CA ASN A 36 2.41 -12.42 20.24
C ASN A 36 0.97 -12.00 20.57
N SER A 37 0.51 -12.25 21.80
CA SER A 37 -0.83 -11.85 22.24
C SER A 37 -1.03 -10.34 22.33
N GLY A 38 0.05 -9.59 22.55
CA GLY A 38 0.00 -8.13 22.63
C GLY A 38 0.16 -7.44 21.27
N LEU A 39 0.45 -8.15 20.17
CA LEU A 39 0.58 -7.54 18.84
C LEU A 39 -0.77 -7.08 18.28
N ARG A 40 -0.73 -6.03 17.44
CA ARG A 40 -1.92 -5.56 16.72
C ARG A 40 -2.33 -6.55 15.62
N ASN A 41 -3.58 -7.02 15.65
CA ASN A 41 -4.10 -8.08 14.75
C ASN A 41 -3.92 -7.80 13.25
N ASN A 42 -3.97 -6.53 12.83
CA ASN A 42 -3.94 -6.14 11.42
C ASN A 42 -2.58 -5.53 11.00
N SER A 43 -1.49 -5.92 11.65
CA SER A 43 -0.14 -5.48 11.26
C SER A 43 0.50 -6.46 10.27
N ALA A 44 1.36 -5.95 9.38
CA ALA A 44 2.12 -6.79 8.45
C ALA A 44 2.97 -7.85 9.19
N PHE A 45 3.45 -7.52 10.38
CA PHE A 45 4.19 -8.44 11.23
C PHE A 45 3.30 -9.56 11.77
N THR A 46 2.11 -9.25 12.28
CA THR A 46 1.16 -10.27 12.77
C THR A 46 0.74 -11.22 11.65
N PHE A 47 0.45 -10.71 10.46
CA PHE A 47 0.18 -11.55 9.29
C PHE A 47 1.38 -12.45 8.93
N SER A 48 2.61 -11.97 9.09
CA SER A 48 3.83 -12.77 8.88
C SER A 48 3.91 -13.96 9.81
N LEU A 49 3.57 -13.76 11.09
CA LEU A 49 3.57 -14.81 12.11
C LEU A 49 2.47 -15.84 11.87
N LEU A 50 1.28 -15.39 11.44
CA LEU A 50 0.18 -16.29 11.06
C LEU A 50 0.53 -17.14 9.83
N LYS A 51 1.15 -16.54 8.80
CA LYS A 51 1.58 -17.25 7.59
C LYS A 51 2.71 -18.24 7.87
N LYS A 52 3.66 -17.87 8.72
CA LYS A 52 4.81 -18.69 9.07
C LYS A 52 5.07 -18.59 10.56
N PRO A 53 4.52 -19.50 11.39
CA PRO A 53 4.79 -19.52 12.81
C PRO A 53 6.31 -19.57 13.11
N VAL A 54 6.68 -19.06 14.28
CA VAL A 54 8.05 -19.12 14.81
C VAL A 54 8.03 -19.97 16.07
N GLU A 55 9.02 -20.86 16.20
CA GLU A 55 9.16 -21.76 17.35
C GLU A 55 10.15 -21.25 18.39
N ASP A 56 11.02 -20.31 17.99
CA ASP A 56 12.13 -19.83 18.80
C ASP A 56 12.13 -18.30 18.89
N MET A 57 12.50 -17.80 20.08
CA MET A 57 12.58 -16.38 20.41
C MET A 57 13.59 -15.66 19.51
N THR A 58 14.73 -16.28 19.19
CA THR A 58 15.75 -15.67 18.32
C THR A 58 15.21 -15.43 16.92
N ASN A 59 14.47 -16.40 16.38
CA ASN A 59 13.83 -16.29 15.07
C ASN A 59 12.72 -15.24 15.05
N LEU A 60 11.96 -15.11 16.15
CA LEU A 60 10.95 -14.06 16.32
C LEU A 60 11.61 -12.67 16.29
N LEU A 61 12.65 -12.46 17.10
CA LEU A 61 13.34 -11.16 17.21
C LEU A 61 13.99 -10.75 15.89
N ARG A 62 14.72 -11.67 15.23
CA ARG A 62 15.30 -11.42 13.90
C ARG A 62 14.24 -11.04 12.87
N ARG A 63 13.05 -11.62 12.96
CA ARG A 63 11.95 -11.26 12.06
C ARG A 63 11.39 -9.89 12.43
N ALA A 64 11.16 -9.62 13.70
CA ALA A 64 10.66 -8.33 14.18
C ALA A 64 11.56 -7.17 13.71
N GLU A 65 12.87 -7.32 13.83
CA GLU A 65 13.87 -6.34 13.36
C GLU A 65 13.69 -6.01 11.86
N LYS A 66 13.51 -7.02 11.00
CA LYS A 66 13.28 -6.79 9.57
C LYS A 66 12.02 -5.97 9.31
N TYR A 67 10.96 -6.20 10.08
CA TYR A 67 9.71 -5.45 9.94
C TYR A 67 9.83 -4.03 10.50
N VAL A 68 10.56 -3.83 11.60
CA VAL A 68 10.89 -2.50 12.11
C VAL A 68 11.64 -1.70 11.05
N ASN A 69 12.71 -2.26 10.47
CA ASN A 69 13.50 -1.58 9.45
C ASN A 69 12.65 -1.24 8.21
N ALA A 70 11.79 -2.16 7.77
CA ALA A 70 10.89 -1.91 6.65
C ALA A 70 9.84 -0.82 6.97
N GLU A 71 9.28 -0.81 8.18
CA GLU A 71 8.33 0.21 8.63
C GLU A 71 9.00 1.60 8.67
N GLU A 72 10.22 1.69 9.18
CA GLU A 72 11.02 2.92 9.24
C GLU A 72 11.42 3.42 7.84
N GLU A 73 11.85 2.54 6.94
CA GLU A 73 12.20 2.89 5.56
C GLU A 73 10.98 3.41 4.79
N MET A 74 9.83 2.73 4.91
CA MET A 74 8.58 3.17 4.28
C MET A 74 8.13 4.52 4.84
N ALA A 75 8.21 4.72 6.16
CA ALA A 75 7.89 6.01 6.77
C ALA A 75 8.80 7.12 6.22
N ALA A 76 10.11 6.86 6.08
CA ALA A 76 11.06 7.82 5.52
C ALA A 76 10.77 8.15 4.04
N MET A 77 10.34 7.18 3.23
CA MET A 77 9.92 7.44 1.84
C MET A 77 8.69 8.35 1.76
N GLN A 78 7.69 8.14 2.64
CA GLN A 78 6.49 8.99 2.67
C GLN A 78 6.81 10.44 3.07
N GLN A 79 7.79 10.65 3.95
CA GLN A 79 8.22 12.01 4.35
C GLN A 79 9.01 12.74 3.26
N LYS A 80 9.70 12.00 2.37
CA LYS A 80 10.53 12.58 1.31
C LYS A 80 9.76 12.93 0.03
N THR A 81 8.49 12.53 -0.08
CA THR A 81 7.72 12.65 -1.31
C THR A 81 6.44 13.47 -1.08
N PRO A 82 6.39 14.78 -1.41
CA PRO A 82 5.18 15.33 -1.98
C PRO A 82 5.01 14.62 -3.33
N TRP A 83 3.95 13.84 -3.49
CA TRP A 83 3.61 13.13 -4.72
C TRP A 83 3.33 14.12 -5.87
N SER A 84 4.36 14.73 -6.47
CA SER A 84 4.19 15.66 -7.59
C SER A 84 5.41 15.75 -8.52
N GLY A 85 6.16 14.66 -8.73
CA GLY A 85 7.39 14.69 -9.54
C GLY A 85 7.61 13.55 -10.53
N TYR A 86 6.74 12.55 -10.61
CA TYR A 86 6.92 11.39 -11.51
C TYR A 86 5.98 11.46 -12.71
N GLN A 87 6.04 12.55 -13.48
CA GLN A 87 5.48 12.55 -14.83
C GLN A 87 6.15 13.56 -15.77
N GLU A 88 7.49 13.66 -15.78
CA GLU A 88 8.15 14.42 -16.85
C GLU A 88 9.60 13.97 -17.10
N GLU A 89 9.78 12.68 -17.44
CA GLU A 89 10.97 12.25 -18.19
C GLU A 89 10.54 11.37 -19.37
N ARG A 90 10.01 12.03 -20.41
CA ARG A 90 10.15 11.60 -21.81
C ARG A 90 9.57 12.67 -22.71
N GLY A 91 10.41 13.61 -23.17
CA GLY A 91 9.96 14.53 -24.20
C GLY A 91 10.81 15.75 -24.54
N GLU A 92 11.98 16.00 -23.94
CA GLU A 92 12.75 17.21 -24.28
C GLU A 92 13.91 16.94 -25.25
N HIS A 93 13.58 16.68 -26.51
CA HIS A 93 14.48 17.02 -27.62
C HIS A 93 14.31 18.50 -27.99
N SER A 94 14.91 19.37 -27.18
CA SER A 94 15.06 20.80 -27.48
C SER A 94 16.43 21.04 -28.12
N ARG A 95 16.47 21.36 -29.42
CA ARG A 95 17.50 22.22 -30.02
C ARG A 95 16.93 23.06 -31.17
N ASN A 96 16.57 24.30 -30.82
CA ASN A 96 16.93 25.56 -31.51
C ASN A 96 16.33 25.89 -32.91
N ALA A 97 15.33 26.80 -32.90
CA ALA A 97 14.96 27.96 -33.75
C ALA A 97 15.80 28.31 -35.04
N PRO A 98 15.28 29.08 -36.05
CA PRO A 98 14.37 30.24 -35.92
C PRO A 98 13.31 30.46 -37.02
N GLY A 99 12.38 31.38 -36.76
CA GLY A 99 11.15 31.57 -37.53
C GLY A 99 11.26 32.30 -38.87
N LYS A 100 10.16 32.25 -39.63
CA LYS A 100 9.72 33.27 -40.60
C LYS A 100 8.23 33.08 -40.91
N LYS A 101 7.52 34.21 -40.88
CA LYS A 101 6.12 34.39 -41.28
C LYS A 101 5.93 34.12 -42.78
N GLU A 102 4.68 33.85 -43.17
CA GLU A 102 4.04 33.77 -44.51
C GLU A 102 3.38 32.39 -44.67
N LYS A 103 2.13 32.18 -45.11
CA LYS A 103 1.10 32.94 -45.83
C LYS A 103 -0.20 32.12 -45.62
N ARG A 104 -1.32 32.73 -45.20
CA ARG A 104 -2.43 33.16 -46.08
C ARG A 104 -3.58 32.12 -46.11
N HIS A 105 -4.79 32.63 -45.88
CA HIS A 105 -6.11 32.02 -46.18
C HIS A 105 -6.52 30.85 -45.26
N GLU A 106 -7.78 30.62 -44.89
CA GLU A 106 -9.06 31.17 -45.32
C GLU A 106 -10.10 30.83 -44.24
N ARG A 107 -10.96 31.81 -43.99
CA ARG A 107 -12.28 31.83 -43.35
C ARG A 107 -13.08 30.50 -43.40
N SER A 108 -13.67 30.10 -42.28
CA SER A 108 -15.11 29.75 -42.23
C SER A 108 -15.61 29.49 -40.81
N ASP A 109 -16.51 30.38 -40.38
CA ASP A 109 -17.45 30.23 -39.27
C ASP A 109 -18.45 29.11 -39.56
N LEU A 110 -18.69 28.16 -38.64
CA LEU A 110 -19.88 27.30 -38.49
C LEU A 110 -19.73 26.52 -37.15
N THR A 111 -20.67 26.28 -36.24
CA THR A 111 -22.04 26.73 -35.91
C THR A 111 -22.27 26.26 -34.45
N LYS A 112 -22.98 27.01 -33.61
CA LYS A 112 -23.17 26.73 -32.16
C LYS A 112 -24.15 25.57 -31.83
N ASP A 113 -24.24 24.55 -32.67
CA ASP A 113 -25.25 23.49 -32.54
C ASP A 113 -24.75 22.14 -32.01
N ASP A 114 -23.46 21.98 -31.67
CA ASP A 114 -22.98 20.70 -31.13
C ASP A 114 -23.22 20.52 -29.61
N LEU A 115 -23.76 21.54 -28.94
CA LEU A 115 -23.94 21.56 -27.47
C LEU A 115 -25.22 20.87 -26.95
N ARG A 116 -26.03 20.23 -27.81
CA ARG A 116 -27.38 19.73 -27.46
C ARG A 116 -27.62 18.22 -27.58
N HIS A 117 -26.58 17.39 -27.72
CA HIS A 117 -26.80 15.94 -27.92
C HIS A 117 -26.07 15.00 -26.95
N LYS A 118 -25.56 15.48 -25.82
CA LYS A 118 -24.90 14.59 -24.83
C LYS A 118 -25.56 14.50 -23.45
N LEU A 119 -26.66 15.23 -23.18
CA LEU A 119 -27.33 15.25 -21.87
C LEU A 119 -28.68 14.51 -21.78
N SER A 120 -29.09 13.78 -22.82
CA SER A 120 -30.38 13.06 -22.84
C SER A 120 -30.21 11.57 -23.15
N ARG A 121 -29.62 10.82 -22.21
CA ARG A 121 -29.94 9.40 -22.02
C ARG A 121 -29.72 9.00 -20.57
N MET A 122 -30.48 9.63 -19.68
CA MET A 122 -30.82 9.05 -18.38
C MET A 122 -31.93 8.03 -18.65
N GLY A 123 -31.53 6.77 -18.80
CA GLY A 123 -32.41 5.62 -18.97
C GLY A 123 -31.74 4.42 -18.34
N ASP A 124 -32.26 4.03 -17.17
CA ASP A 124 -32.13 2.72 -16.52
C ASP A 124 -30.71 2.21 -16.25
N SER A 125 -30.22 2.46 -15.02
CA SER A 125 -29.06 1.75 -14.48
C SER A 125 -29.46 0.33 -14.08
N PRO A 126 -28.93 -0.74 -14.71
CA PRO A 126 -28.95 -2.04 -14.06
C PRO A 126 -27.88 -1.99 -12.97
N LYS A 127 -28.28 -2.20 -11.71
CA LYS A 127 -27.35 -2.67 -10.68
C LYS A 127 -26.80 -4.02 -11.14
N GLY A 128 -25.71 -4.00 -11.89
CA GLY A 128 -25.06 -5.17 -12.46
C GLY A 128 -23.56 -5.11 -12.18
N GLY A 129 -23.17 -5.02 -10.92
CA GLY A 129 -21.83 -5.47 -10.54
C GLY A 129 -21.76 -6.96 -10.80
N ALA A 130 -20.71 -7.43 -11.48
CA ALA A 130 -20.50 -8.87 -11.67
C ALA A 130 -20.54 -9.56 -10.29
N PRO A 131 -21.20 -10.73 -10.15
CA PRO A 131 -21.13 -11.51 -8.93
C PRO A 131 -19.67 -11.78 -8.59
N ILE A 132 -19.28 -11.57 -7.34
CA ILE A 132 -17.96 -11.96 -6.87
C ILE A 132 -17.85 -13.48 -7.10
N PRO A 133 -16.86 -13.97 -7.86
CA PRO A 133 -16.72 -15.40 -8.10
C PRO A 133 -16.64 -16.16 -6.77
N SER A 134 -17.42 -17.24 -6.68
CA SER A 134 -17.35 -18.14 -5.53
C SER A 134 -15.98 -18.84 -5.56
N TYR A 135 -15.38 -19.07 -4.38
CA TYR A 135 -14.04 -19.66 -4.26
C TYR A 135 -13.91 -21.06 -4.89
N ASN A 136 -15.03 -21.68 -5.29
CA ASN A 136 -15.07 -22.99 -5.95
C ASN A 136 -14.75 -22.94 -7.46
N ASP A 137 -14.61 -21.76 -8.10
CA ASP A 137 -14.28 -21.64 -9.53
C ASP A 137 -12.77 -21.76 -9.83
N PHE A 138 -11.93 -21.87 -8.81
CA PHE A 138 -10.52 -22.20 -8.99
C PHE A 138 -10.38 -23.71 -9.24
N SER A 139 -10.63 -24.15 -10.47
CA SER A 139 -10.25 -25.50 -10.89
C SER A 139 -8.72 -25.59 -10.92
N PRO A 140 -8.08 -26.46 -10.11
CA PRO A 140 -6.66 -26.70 -10.25
C PRO A 140 -6.45 -27.39 -11.60
N PHE A 141 -5.69 -26.77 -12.49
CA PHE A 141 -5.22 -27.40 -13.71
C PHE A 141 -4.37 -28.62 -13.30
N LEU A 142 -4.97 -29.80 -13.35
CA LEU A 142 -4.22 -31.05 -13.38
C LEU A 142 -3.76 -31.23 -14.82
N ASP A 143 -2.61 -30.65 -15.16
CA ASP A 143 -1.90 -31.00 -16.38
C ASP A 143 -1.42 -32.46 -16.24
N THR A 144 -1.87 -33.31 -17.15
CA THR A 144 -1.46 -34.72 -17.31
C THR A 144 -0.38 -34.83 -18.36
#